data_AF-A0A7H8IU83-F1
#
_entry.id   AF-A0A7H8IU83-F1
#
_cell.length_a   1.000
_cell.length_b   1.000
_cell.length_c   1.000
_cell.angle_alpha   90.00
_cell.angle_beta   90.00
_cell.angle_gamma   90.00
#
_symmetry.space_group_name_H-M   'P 1'
#
loop_
_entity.id
_entity.type
_entity.pdbx_description
1 polymer ?
#
loop_
_entity_poly.entity_id
_entity_poly.type
_entity_poly.pdbx_seq_one_letter_code
_entity_poly.pdbx_strand_id
1 'polypeptide(L)'
;MSCRITGTLGEATALNFVQPHLDDRVVVRTRAGERTEELGRRSSYTYQLEAFADAVRHGAPLPLDADDAVATMTLVDACYRAAGFPPRPRAA
;
A
#
# COMPACT_ATOMS: atom_id res chain seq x y z
N MET A 1 4.64 -6.77 -8.59
CA MET A 1 4.32 -5.38 -8.97
C MET A 1 5.23 -4.49 -8.13
N SER A 2 5.99 -3.56 -8.73
CA SER A 2 6.93 -2.72 -7.99
C SER A 2 6.34 -1.33 -7.70
N CYS A 3 6.82 -0.71 -6.63
CA CYS A 3 6.51 0.69 -6.29
C CYS A 3 7.83 1.45 -6.20
N ARG A 4 7.96 2.54 -6.97
CA ARG A 4 9.14 3.41 -6.99
C ARG A 4 8.75 4.80 -6.51
N ILE A 5 9.47 5.30 -5.51
CA ILE A 5 9.33 6.64 -4.98
C ILE A 5 10.60 7.40 -5.33
N THR A 6 10.46 8.53 -6.04
CA THR A 6 11.58 9.40 -6.40
C THR A 6 11.53 10.66 -5.53
N GLY A 7 12.65 10.97 -4.89
CA GLY A 7 12.85 12.20 -4.14
C GLY A 7 14.01 13.01 -4.68
N THR A 8 14.26 14.18 -4.10
CA THR A 8 15.34 15.09 -4.53
C THR A 8 16.76 14.54 -4.27
N LEU A 9 16.90 13.55 -3.40
CA LEU A 9 18.18 12.96 -2.98
C LEU A 9 18.42 11.54 -3.51
N GLY A 10 17.45 10.98 -4.24
CA GLY A 10 17.52 9.60 -4.69
C GLY A 10 16.13 8.97 -4.86
N GLU A 11 16.12 7.64 -4.92
CA GLU A 11 14.91 6.85 -5.11
C GLU A 11 14.87 5.65 -4.16
N ALA A 12 13.67 5.20 -3.84
CA ALA A 12 13.41 3.95 -3.14
C ALA A 12 12.47 3.09 -3.98
N THR A 13 12.81 1.81 -4.17
CA THR A 13 11.99 0.87 -4.92
C THR A 13 11.66 -0.35 -4.07
N ALA A 14 10.37 -0.54 -3.76
CA ALA A 14 9.86 -1.80 -3.22
C ALA A 14 9.59 -2.77 -4.39
N LEU A 15 10.28 -3.91 -4.41
CA LEU A 15 10.27 -4.81 -5.56
C LEU A 15 8.96 -5.59 -5.71
N ASN A 16 8.28 -5.91 -4.60
CA ASN A 16 6.95 -6.52 -4.62
C ASN A 16 6.02 -5.97 -3.53
N PHE A 17 5.66 -4.69 -3.63
CA PHE A 17 4.91 -3.99 -2.57
C PHE A 17 3.53 -4.60 -2.26
N VAL A 18 2.91 -5.29 -3.22
CA VAL A 18 1.61 -5.97 -3.03
C VAL A 18 1.74 -7.34 -2.37
N GLN A 19 2.90 -7.98 -2.46
CA GLN A 19 3.17 -9.31 -1.90
C GLN A 19 4.55 -9.33 -1.24
N PRO A 20 4.75 -8.56 -0.14
CA PRO A 20 6.07 -8.47 0.52
C PRO A 20 6.53 -9.81 1.10
N HIS A 21 5.61 -10.72 1.40
CA HIS A 21 5.96 -12.09 1.83
C HIS A 21 6.67 -12.91 0.74
N LEU A 22 6.57 -12.51 -0.55
CA LEU A 22 7.30 -13.15 -1.64
C LEU A 22 8.64 -12.46 -1.94
N ASP A 23 8.69 -11.13 -1.87
CA ASP A 23 9.92 -10.33 -2.02
C ASP A 23 9.74 -9.00 -1.27
N ASP A 24 10.34 -8.87 -0.09
CA ASP A 24 10.24 -7.72 0.81
C ASP A 24 11.32 -6.66 0.56
N ARG A 25 12.17 -6.86 -0.46
CA ARG A 25 13.30 -5.97 -0.70
C ARG A 25 12.85 -4.55 -1.03
N VAL A 26 13.45 -3.60 -0.31
CA VAL A 26 13.43 -2.18 -0.64
C VAL A 26 14.83 -1.75 -1.05
N VAL A 27 14.99 -1.37 -2.32
CA VAL A 27 16.27 -0.89 -2.85
C VAL A 27 16.28 0.63 -2.80
N VAL A 28 17.22 1.20 -2.06
CA VAL A 28 17.41 2.65 -1.91
C VAL A 28 18.66 3.07 -2.65
N ARG A 29 18.52 3.96 -3.63
CA ARG A 29 19.63 4.54 -4.40
C ARG A 29 19.73 6.02 -4.13
N THR A 30 20.91 6.48 -3.73
CA THR A 30 21.22 7.89 -3.47
C THR A 30 22.58 8.23 -4.08
N ARG A 31 23.00 9.49 -3.98
CA ARG A 31 24.38 9.88 -4.35
C ARG A 31 25.46 9.16 -3.53
N ALA A 32 25.13 8.68 -2.33
CA ALA A 32 26.06 7.93 -1.48
C ALA A 32 26.20 6.45 -1.89
N GLY A 33 25.37 5.98 -2.82
CA GLY A 33 25.38 4.60 -3.30
C GLY A 33 24.00 3.93 -3.18
N GLU A 34 24.02 2.61 -3.33
CA GLU A 34 22.86 1.73 -3.30
C GLU A 34 22.90 0.84 -2.04
N ARG A 35 21.75 0.66 -1.40
CA ARG A 35 21.56 -0.37 -0.37
C ARG A 35 20.24 -1.09 -0.59
N THR A 36 20.18 -2.33 -0.11
CA THR A 36 18.96 -3.14 -0.09
C THR A 36 18.58 -3.42 1.35
N GLU A 37 17.32 -3.16 1.68
CA GLU A 37 16.72 -3.47 2.97
C GLU A 37 15.80 -4.69 2.83
N GLU A 38 15.92 -5.64 3.76
CA GLU A 38 15.08 -6.84 3.88
C GLU A 38 14.40 -6.78 5.26
N LEU A 39 13.17 -6.29 5.29
CA LEU A 39 12.45 -5.89 6.50
C LEU A 39 11.59 -7.01 7.10
N GLY A 40 11.52 -8.15 6.43
CA GLY A 40 10.80 -9.34 6.83
C GLY A 40 9.69 -9.73 5.85
N ARG A 41 9.50 -11.04 5.72
CA ARG A 41 8.55 -11.65 4.78
C ARG A 41 7.22 -12.05 5.42
N ARG A 42 6.89 -11.43 6.56
CA ARG A 42 5.60 -11.66 7.20
C ARG A 42 4.49 -11.11 6.31
N SER A 43 3.40 -11.87 6.18
CA SER A 43 2.29 -11.50 5.31
C SER A 43 1.64 -10.19 5.77
N SER A 44 1.31 -9.32 4.82
CA SER A 44 0.54 -8.11 5.08
C SER A 44 -0.81 -8.43 5.72
N TYR A 45 -1.44 -9.56 5.36
CA TYR A 45 -2.67 -10.03 5.97
C TYR A 45 -2.53 -10.33 7.46
N THR A 46 -1.36 -10.79 7.90
CA THR A 46 -1.13 -11.03 9.33
C THR A 46 -1.13 -9.72 10.10
N TYR A 47 -0.41 -8.70 9.62
CA TYR A 47 -0.42 -7.37 10.24
C TYR A 47 -1.83 -6.73 10.23
N GLN A 48 -2.60 -6.93 9.15
CA GLN A 48 -3.97 -6.44 9.07
C GLN A 48 -4.90 -7.11 10.08
N LEU A 49 -4.80 -8.43 10.25
CA LEU A 49 -5.63 -9.18 11.21
C LEU A 49 -5.27 -8.84 12.66
N GLU A 50 -4.00 -8.59 12.96
CA GLU A 50 -3.58 -8.12 14.28
C GLU A 50 -4.14 -6.74 14.59
N ALA A 51 -3.97 -5.77 13.68
CA ALA A 51 -4.53 -4.43 13.85
C ALA A 51 -6.07 -4.47 14.01
N PHE A 52 -6.75 -5.33 13.25
CA PHE A 52 -8.18 -5.57 13.40
C PHE A 52 -8.53 -6.15 14.78
N ALA A 53 -7.81 -7.19 15.22
CA ALA A 53 -8.06 -7.82 16.51
C ALA A 53 -7.85 -6.83 17.67
N ASP A 54 -6.81 -6.01 17.60
CA ASP A 54 -6.51 -4.98 18.61
C ASP A 54 -7.58 -3.87 18.62
N ALA A 55 -8.06 -3.44 17.45
CA ALA A 55 -9.16 -2.49 17.38
C ALA A 55 -10.44 -3.05 18.01
N VAL A 56 -10.81 -4.30 17.71
CA VAL A 56 -12.02 -4.94 18.23
C VAL A 56 -11.94 -5.24 19.72
N ARG A 57 -10.79 -5.73 20.20
CA ARG A 57 -10.63 -6.19 21.59
C ARG A 57 -10.23 -5.08 22.55
N HIS A 58 -9.47 -4.10 22.06
CA HIS A 58 -8.81 -3.11 22.89
C HIS A 58 -9.13 -1.67 22.50
N GLY A 59 -9.93 -1.45 21.44
CA GLY A 59 -10.25 -0.11 20.97
C GLY A 59 -9.05 0.64 20.40
N ALA A 60 -7.99 -0.07 19.99
CA ALA A 60 -6.82 0.54 19.39
C ALA A 60 -7.21 1.29 18.09
N PRO A 61 -6.62 2.46 17.81
CA PRO A 61 -6.88 3.18 16.56
C PRO A 61 -6.38 2.38 15.37
N LEU A 62 -7.18 2.33 14.30
CA LEU A 62 -6.74 1.76 13.04
C LEU A 62 -5.81 2.74 12.30
N PRO A 63 -4.78 2.27 11.60
CA PRO A 63 -3.93 3.13 10.79
C PRO A 63 -4.64 3.76 9.59
N LEU A 64 -5.77 3.19 9.18
CA LEU A 64 -6.61 3.63 8.06
C LEU A 64 -8.08 3.52 8.49
N ASP A 65 -8.92 4.46 8.07
CA ASP A 65 -10.34 4.50 8.43
C ASP A 65 -11.27 4.49 7.21
N ALA A 66 -12.55 4.80 7.45
CA ALA A 66 -13.57 4.81 6.40
C ALA A 66 -13.36 5.95 5.39
N ASP A 67 -12.80 7.08 5.81
CA ASP A 67 -12.56 8.22 4.93
C ASP A 67 -11.44 7.90 3.92
N ASP A 68 -10.41 7.15 4.35
CA ASP A 68 -9.37 6.63 3.45
C ASP A 68 -9.95 5.69 2.37
N ALA A 69 -10.90 4.83 2.77
CA ALA A 69 -11.58 3.93 1.85
C ALA A 69 -12.44 4.69 0.83
N VAL A 70 -13.16 5.73 1.27
CA VAL A 70 -13.95 6.60 0.39
C VAL A 70 -13.05 7.38 -0.57
N ALA A 71 -11.93 7.93 -0.09
CA ALA A 71 -10.95 8.62 -0.93
C ALA A 71 -10.40 7.69 -2.02
N THR A 72 -10.05 6.45 -1.64
CA THR A 72 -9.57 5.43 -2.58
C THR A 72 -10.62 5.09 -3.64
N MET A 73 -11.87 4.83 -3.25
CA MET A 73 -12.94 4.51 -4.20
C MET A 73 -13.31 5.69 -5.09
N THR A 74 -13.24 6.92 -4.58
CA THR A 74 -13.43 8.14 -5.37
C THR A 74 -12.38 8.27 -6.47
N LEU A 75 -11.11 7.97 -6.16
CA LEU A 75 -10.03 7.94 -7.15
C LEU A 75 -10.27 6.86 -8.22
N VAL A 76 -10.68 5.66 -7.81
CA VAL A 76 -11.01 4.57 -8.75
C VAL A 76 -12.14 4.99 -9.69
N ASP A 77 -13.22 5.57 -9.17
CA ASP A 77 -14.34 6.07 -9.99
C ASP A 77 -13.89 7.17 -10.96
N ALA A 78 -12.99 8.07 -10.53
CA ALA A 78 -12.42 9.08 -11.40
C ALA A 78 -11.61 8.46 -12.55
N CYS A 79 -10.81 7.42 -12.29
CA CYS A 79 -10.09 6.67 -13.33
C CYS A 79 -11.04 6.03 -14.34
N TYR A 80 -12.14 5.43 -13.88
CA TYR A 80 -13.17 4.86 -14.78
C TYR A 80 -13.77 5.92 -15.70
N ARG A 81 -14.21 7.05 -15.13
CA ARG A 81 -14.78 8.16 -15.91
C ARG A 81 -13.78 8.72 -16.93
N ALA A 82 -12.52 8.92 -16.52
CA ALA A 82 -11.46 9.40 -17.39
C ALA A 82 -11.18 8.46 -18.57
N ALA A 83 -11.39 7.16 -18.38
CA ALA A 83 -11.29 6.14 -19.42
C ALA A 83 -12.60 5.92 -20.23
N GLY A 84 -13.64 6.73 -20.00
CA GLY A 84 -14.93 6.63 -20.72
C GLY A 84 -15.88 5.56 -20.21
N PHE A 85 -15.60 4.96 -19.05
CA PHE A 85 -16.47 3.96 -18.41
C PHE A 85 -17.34 4.57 -17.31
N PRO A 86 -18.54 4.02 -17.06
CA PRO A 86 -19.29 4.36 -15.86
C PRO A 86 -18.57 3.84 -14.60
N PRO A 87 -18.78 4.47 -13.43
CA PRO A 87 -18.39 3.90 -12.13
C PRO A 87 -18.92 2.47 -11.98
N ARG A 88 -18.23 1.65 -11.17
CA ARG A 88 -18.63 0.25 -10.96
C ARG A 88 -20.09 0.18 -10.48
N PRO A 89 -20.95 -0.65 -11.10
CA PRO A 89 -22.34 -0.75 -10.70
C PRO A 89 -22.44 -1.25 -9.26
N ARG A 90 -23.38 -0.68 -8.50
CA ARG A 90 -23.76 -1.25 -7.20
C ARG A 90 -24.50 -2.55 -7.48
N ALA A 91 -24.08 -3.65 -6.86
CA ALA A 91 -24.92 -4.83 -6.80
C ALA A 91 -26.19 -4.46 -6.04
N ALA A 92 -27.36 -4.77 -6.61
CA ALA A 92 -28.66 -4.59 -5.97
C ALA A 92 -28.90 -5.66 -4.91
#